data_AF-A0A0H4KUG5-F1
#
_entry.id   AF-A0A0H4KUG5-F1
#
_cell.length_a   1.000
_cell.length_b   1.000
_cell.length_c   1.000
_cell.angle_alpha   90.00
_cell.angle_beta   90.00
_cell.angle_gamma   90.00
#
_symmetry.space_group_name_H-M   'P 1'
#
loop_
_entity.id
_entity.type
_entity.pdbx_description
1 polymer ?
#
loop_
_entity_poly.entity_id
_entity_poly.type
_entity_poly.pdbx_seq_one_letter_code
_entity_poly.pdbx_strand_id
1 'polypeptide(L)'
;MQSKTVSKRTDKNKVNAKKKELKRIALEHKEYFSKVSVWDKYARENNLPLSHQFQYYFESWHNAKIEIGLSKEAESSLAGGYSFSDEELLEIGKRYMTASMGTIEWDCLARKNNLPRYSAFARRFGSWEQTKKVMGLTKFKTTEELLRILKENEKYLETVKKWSKYAEKSGLPSHRQLMRIFKCNWTDVKRRVREAAQVESREYSDVEIISLLVKHFPSIVDKSYYQIYAKEHRLPSMDIIMDRLREIEKMEDGNFIKFLKNN
;
A
#
# COMPACT_ATOMS: atom_id res chain seq x y z
N MET A 1 3.68 -18.47 -52.87
CA MET A 1 4.15 -17.14 -52.43
C MET A 1 5.20 -17.33 -51.33
N GLN A 2 6.49 -17.27 -51.67
CA GLN A 2 7.58 -17.39 -50.70
C GLN A 2 7.96 -15.99 -50.19
N SER A 3 7.63 -15.67 -48.94
CA SER A 3 7.99 -14.40 -48.28
C SER A 3 9.48 -14.37 -47.98
N LYS A 4 10.18 -13.40 -48.58
CA LYS A 4 11.61 -13.11 -48.36
C LYS A 4 11.82 -12.52 -46.95
N THR A 5 12.31 -13.34 -46.01
CA THR A 5 12.81 -12.94 -44.68
C THR A 5 14.32 -12.62 -44.72
N VAL A 6 14.74 -11.76 -45.65
CA VAL A 6 16.15 -11.35 -45.79
C VAL A 6 16.24 -9.82 -45.78
N SER A 7 16.15 -9.18 -44.61
CA SER A 7 16.60 -7.78 -44.41
C SER A 7 16.45 -7.31 -42.95
N LYS A 8 17.10 -7.97 -41.98
CA LYS A 8 17.20 -7.41 -40.60
C LYS A 8 18.59 -7.49 -39.97
N ARG A 9 19.51 -8.30 -40.52
CA ARG A 9 20.88 -8.44 -39.97
C ARG A 9 21.84 -7.35 -40.41
N THR A 10 21.68 -6.79 -41.62
CA THR A 10 22.53 -5.72 -42.16
C THR A 10 22.39 -4.40 -41.41
N ASP A 11 21.20 -4.09 -40.88
CA ASP A 11 20.96 -2.82 -40.20
C ASP A 11 21.59 -2.73 -38.81
N LYS A 12 21.64 -3.84 -38.06
CA LYS A 12 22.20 -3.84 -36.70
C LYS A 12 23.70 -3.52 -36.68
N ASN A 13 24.45 -4.03 -37.67
CA ASN A 13 25.88 -3.75 -37.79
C ASN A 13 26.14 -2.27 -38.12
N LYS A 14 25.33 -1.68 -39.00
CA LYS A 14 25.42 -0.25 -39.35
C LYS A 14 25.09 0.65 -38.14
N VAL A 15 24.05 0.31 -37.38
CA VAL A 15 23.68 1.00 -36.14
C VAL A 15 24.81 0.94 -35.11
N ASN A 16 25.41 -0.23 -34.88
CA ASN A 16 26.51 -0.39 -33.95
C ASN A 16 27.77 0.39 -34.37
N ALA A 17 28.10 0.37 -35.66
CA ALA A 17 29.22 1.15 -36.20
C ALA A 17 29.00 2.65 -35.96
N LYS A 18 27.78 3.16 -36.23
CA LYS A 18 27.45 4.57 -36.02
C LYS A 18 27.44 4.94 -34.54
N LYS A 19 26.94 4.07 -33.66
CA LYS A 19 26.98 4.28 -32.20
C LYS A 19 28.42 4.39 -31.69
N LYS A 20 29.36 3.58 -32.19
CA LYS A 20 30.80 3.67 -31.85
C LYS A 20 31.42 4.98 -32.33
N GLU A 21 31.13 5.40 -33.55
CA GLU A 21 31.61 6.68 -34.11
C GLU A 21 31.15 7.86 -33.25
N LEU A 22 29.85 7.93 -32.92
CA LEU A 22 29.29 8.97 -32.07
C LEU A 22 29.89 8.98 -30.66
N LYS A 23 30.10 7.79 -30.08
CA LYS A 23 30.75 7.65 -28.76
C LYS A 23 32.17 8.24 -28.76
N ARG A 24 32.95 7.99 -29.81
CA ARG A 24 34.30 8.55 -29.97
C ARG A 24 34.26 10.08 -30.04
N ILE A 25 33.38 10.65 -30.88
CA ILE A 25 33.22 12.11 -31.02
C ILE A 25 32.84 12.75 -29.68
N ALA A 26 31.90 12.16 -28.95
CA ALA A 26 31.49 12.69 -27.66
C ALA A 26 32.57 12.59 -26.57
N LEU A 27 33.48 11.61 -26.65
CA LEU A 27 34.63 11.50 -25.76
C LEU A 27 35.72 12.54 -26.08
N GLU A 28 35.95 12.83 -27.37
CA GLU A 28 36.93 13.84 -27.82
C GLU A 28 36.54 15.26 -27.42
N HIS A 29 35.22 15.53 -27.29
CA HIS A 29 34.67 16.86 -26.99
C HIS A 29 33.85 16.85 -25.69
N LYS A 30 34.33 16.10 -24.69
CA LYS A 30 33.61 15.75 -23.46
C LYS A 30 33.17 16.99 -22.66
N GLU A 31 33.97 18.05 -22.67
CA GLU A 31 33.74 19.30 -21.96
C GLU A 31 32.50 20.08 -22.44
N TYR A 32 32.12 19.94 -23.70
CA TYR A 32 30.93 20.59 -24.27
C TYR A 32 29.67 19.71 -24.18
N PHE A 33 29.82 18.42 -23.85
CA PHE A 33 28.76 17.42 -23.84
C PHE A 33 27.94 17.44 -22.54
N SER A 34 27.51 18.64 -22.10
CA SER A 34 26.78 18.85 -20.84
C SER A 34 25.25 18.97 -21.04
N LYS A 35 24.82 20.06 -21.69
CA LYS A 35 23.43 20.36 -22.05
C LYS A 35 23.26 20.27 -23.56
N VAL A 36 22.07 19.86 -24.02
CA VAL A 36 21.73 19.76 -25.46
C VAL A 36 22.03 21.07 -26.20
N SER A 37 21.63 22.22 -25.66
CA SER A 37 21.85 23.52 -26.30
C SER A 37 23.32 23.93 -26.40
N VAL A 38 24.13 23.57 -25.39
CA VAL A 38 25.58 23.83 -25.38
C VAL A 38 26.25 22.96 -26.44
N TRP A 39 25.92 21.67 -26.48
CA TRP A 39 26.42 20.75 -27.50
C TRP A 39 26.02 21.17 -28.90
N ASP A 40 24.74 21.45 -29.16
CA ASP A 40 24.27 21.81 -30.50
C ASP A 40 24.87 23.11 -31.02
N LYS A 41 25.15 24.08 -30.14
CA LYS A 41 25.89 25.28 -30.53
C LYS A 41 27.31 24.92 -30.98
N TYR A 42 28.06 24.23 -30.12
CA TYR A 42 29.42 23.80 -30.39
C TYR A 42 29.53 22.92 -31.65
N ALA A 43 28.60 21.98 -31.83
CA ALA A 43 28.57 21.05 -32.93
C ALA A 43 28.36 21.76 -34.28
N ARG A 44 27.53 22.81 -34.34
CA ARG A 44 27.37 23.61 -35.57
C ARG A 44 28.66 24.34 -35.94
N GLU A 45 29.34 24.92 -34.96
CA GLU A 45 30.60 25.66 -35.16
C GLU A 45 31.74 24.76 -35.63
N ASN A 46 31.69 23.46 -35.30
CA ASN A 46 32.75 22.48 -35.58
C ASN A 46 32.35 21.40 -36.61
N ASN A 47 31.20 21.55 -37.28
CA ASN A 47 30.65 20.57 -38.23
C ASN A 47 30.51 19.13 -37.66
N LEU A 48 30.10 19.03 -36.40
CA LEU A 48 29.90 17.75 -35.68
C LEU A 48 28.42 17.31 -35.69
N PRO A 49 28.16 16.02 -35.38
CA PRO A 49 26.82 15.50 -35.14
C PRO A 49 26.01 16.29 -34.10
N LEU A 50 24.77 16.67 -34.46
CA LEU A 50 23.84 17.33 -33.54
C LEU A 50 23.25 16.34 -32.52
N SER A 51 22.75 16.87 -31.41
CA SER A 51 22.17 16.11 -30.29
C SER A 51 21.08 15.12 -30.70
N HIS A 52 20.27 15.44 -31.72
CA HIS A 52 19.21 14.55 -32.22
C HIS A 52 19.77 13.23 -32.78
N GLN A 53 20.99 13.24 -33.34
CA GLN A 53 21.63 12.00 -33.81
C GLN A 53 22.03 11.13 -32.63
N PHE A 54 22.56 11.73 -31.55
CA PHE A 54 22.82 11.00 -30.30
C PHE A 54 21.52 10.43 -29.71
N GLN A 55 20.44 11.20 -29.65
CA GLN A 55 19.16 10.71 -29.17
C GLN A 55 18.63 9.54 -30.01
N TYR A 56 18.79 9.59 -31.34
CA TYR A 56 18.38 8.50 -32.22
C TYR A 56 19.15 7.20 -31.95
N TYR A 57 20.49 7.25 -31.90
CA TYR A 57 21.32 6.05 -31.75
C TYR A 57 21.46 5.54 -30.30
N PHE A 58 21.21 6.38 -29.31
CA PHE A 58 21.29 6.04 -27.88
C PHE A 58 19.92 6.06 -27.19
N GLU A 59 18.83 6.22 -27.94
CA GLU A 59 17.43 6.37 -27.48
C GLU A 59 17.14 7.66 -26.70
N SER A 60 18.12 8.21 -25.99
CA SER A 60 18.01 9.50 -25.29
C SER A 60 19.35 10.19 -25.10
N TRP A 61 19.31 11.51 -24.89
CA TRP A 61 20.50 12.32 -24.55
C TRP A 61 21.12 11.87 -23.23
N HIS A 62 20.30 11.42 -22.28
CA HIS A 62 20.75 10.89 -21.00
C HIS A 62 21.60 9.62 -21.18
N ASN A 63 21.12 8.66 -21.97
CA ASN A 63 21.85 7.43 -22.28
C ASN A 63 23.17 7.70 -23.00
N ALA A 64 23.21 8.67 -23.92
CA ALA A 64 24.46 9.09 -24.56
C ALA A 64 25.49 9.59 -23.54
N LYS A 65 25.07 10.39 -22.53
CA LYS A 65 25.93 10.85 -21.44
C LYS A 65 26.39 9.72 -20.51
N ILE A 66 25.55 8.71 -20.28
CA ILE A 66 25.93 7.50 -19.51
C ILE A 66 27.06 6.76 -20.24
N GLU A 67 26.90 6.53 -21.55
CA GLU A 67 27.85 5.76 -22.36
C GLU A 67 29.27 6.35 -22.41
N ILE A 68 29.42 7.67 -22.22
CA ILE A 68 30.72 8.36 -22.20
C ILE A 68 31.20 8.73 -20.77
N GLY A 69 30.48 8.28 -19.74
CA GLY A 69 30.85 8.55 -18.34
C GLY A 69 30.80 10.05 -17.97
N LEU A 70 29.78 10.78 -18.45
CA LEU A 70 29.54 12.19 -18.09
C LEU A 70 28.35 12.42 -17.19
N SER A 71 27.39 11.51 -17.18
CA SER A 71 26.31 11.60 -16.22
C SER A 71 26.91 11.29 -14.85
N LYS A 72 26.97 12.28 -13.96
CA LYS A 72 27.15 12.03 -12.51
C LYS A 72 26.01 11.18 -11.98
N GLU A 73 24.86 11.19 -12.65
CA GLU A 73 23.85 10.18 -12.43
C GLU A 73 24.26 8.80 -12.92
N ALA A 74 25.15 8.61 -13.90
CA ALA A 74 25.72 7.28 -14.21
C ALA A 74 26.60 6.79 -13.07
N GLU A 75 27.36 7.65 -12.38
CA GLU A 75 27.96 7.24 -11.11
C GLU A 75 26.89 7.06 -10.02
N SER A 76 25.79 7.82 -9.99
CA SER A 76 24.67 7.60 -9.04
C SER A 76 23.61 6.57 -9.48
N SER A 77 23.74 5.94 -10.65
CA SER A 77 22.78 4.96 -11.20
C SER A 77 23.50 3.67 -11.63
N LEU A 78 24.82 3.72 -11.79
CA LEU A 78 25.73 2.58 -11.68
C LEU A 78 26.25 2.40 -10.25
N ALA A 79 26.34 3.44 -9.40
CA ALA A 79 26.56 3.33 -7.94
C ALA A 79 25.30 3.65 -7.09
N GLY A 80 24.15 3.90 -7.71
CA GLY A 80 22.83 3.88 -7.05
C GLY A 80 21.92 2.80 -7.59
N GLY A 81 22.50 1.75 -8.16
CA GLY A 81 21.99 0.39 -8.06
C GLY A 81 22.17 -0.17 -6.65
N TYR A 82 21.92 0.64 -5.60
CA TYR A 82 21.50 0.06 -4.33
C TYR A 82 20.10 -0.48 -4.58
N SER A 83 20.09 -1.68 -5.14
CA SER A 83 18.99 -2.62 -5.05
C SER A 83 18.86 -2.92 -3.57
N PHE A 84 18.16 -2.05 -2.84
CA PHE A 84 17.70 -2.40 -1.52
C PHE A 84 16.89 -3.69 -1.67
N SER A 85 17.32 -4.72 -0.98
CA SER A 85 16.54 -5.94 -0.77
C SER A 85 15.21 -5.58 -0.11
N ASP A 86 14.25 -6.51 -0.18
CA ASP A 86 12.95 -6.27 0.47
C ASP A 86 13.15 -6.13 1.98
N GLU A 87 14.09 -6.89 2.55
CA GLU A 87 14.48 -6.87 3.96
C GLU A 87 15.06 -5.52 4.38
N GLU A 88 16.00 -4.97 3.60
CA GLU A 88 16.60 -3.65 3.88
C GLU A 88 15.55 -2.54 3.82
N LEU A 89 14.66 -2.57 2.81
CA LEU A 89 13.56 -1.61 2.73
C LEU A 89 12.66 -1.73 3.95
N LEU A 90 12.30 -2.95 4.36
CA LEU A 90 11.47 -3.17 5.54
C LEU A 90 12.14 -2.69 6.83
N GLU A 91 13.45 -2.89 6.99
CA GLU A 91 14.20 -2.39 8.15
C GLU A 91 14.23 -0.86 8.18
N ILE A 92 14.56 -0.22 7.06
CA ILE A 92 14.54 1.24 6.90
C ILE A 92 13.15 1.79 7.20
N GLY A 93 12.12 1.15 6.65
CA GLY A 93 10.74 1.54 6.86
C GLY A 93 10.32 1.44 8.34
N LYS A 94 10.61 0.32 9.00
CA LYS A 94 10.32 0.14 10.45
C LYS A 94 11.04 1.16 11.32
N ARG A 95 12.27 1.55 10.96
CA ARG A 95 13.08 2.49 11.73
C ARG A 95 12.62 3.94 11.62
N TYR A 96 12.17 4.34 10.44
CA TYR A 96 11.94 5.76 10.13
C TYR A 96 10.50 6.14 9.78
N MET A 97 9.68 5.21 9.27
CA MET A 97 8.32 5.53 8.88
C MET A 97 7.38 5.53 10.09
N THR A 98 6.47 6.49 10.11
CA THR A 98 5.33 6.47 11.02
C THR A 98 4.05 6.15 10.25
N ALA A 99 3.04 5.63 10.95
CA ALA A 99 1.79 5.26 10.32
C ALA A 99 1.07 6.45 9.65
N SER A 100 1.25 7.67 10.17
CA SER A 100 0.74 8.92 9.59
C SER A 100 1.58 9.49 8.45
N MET A 101 2.82 9.04 8.25
CA MET A 101 3.77 9.69 7.34
C MET A 101 3.32 9.68 5.88
N GLY A 102 3.25 10.86 5.26
CA GLY A 102 2.93 11.00 3.83
C GLY A 102 4.10 10.64 2.91
N THR A 103 3.84 10.46 1.62
CA THR A 103 4.91 10.22 0.62
C THR A 103 5.85 11.42 0.46
N ILE A 104 5.31 12.65 0.50
CA ILE A 104 6.10 13.89 0.41
C ILE A 104 7.02 14.03 1.65
N GLU A 105 6.46 13.80 2.83
CA GLU A 105 7.18 13.83 4.10
C GLU A 105 8.31 12.80 4.11
N TRP A 106 8.03 11.56 3.66
CA TRP A 106 9.04 10.53 3.48
C TRP A 106 10.15 10.96 2.51
N ASP A 107 9.81 11.47 1.33
CA ASP A 107 10.82 11.86 0.35
C ASP A 107 11.71 13.01 0.83
N CYS A 108 11.17 13.95 1.62
CA CYS A 108 11.94 14.98 2.29
C CYS A 108 12.91 14.38 3.31
N LEU A 109 12.43 13.48 4.17
CA LEU A 109 13.26 12.75 5.13
C LEU A 109 14.35 11.93 4.42
N ALA A 110 13.98 11.23 3.35
CA ALA A 110 14.85 10.35 2.62
C ALA A 110 15.99 11.11 1.93
N ARG A 111 15.71 12.26 1.33
CA ARG A 111 16.75 13.14 0.77
C ARG A 111 17.72 13.64 1.84
N LYS A 112 17.22 14.02 3.01
CA LYS A 112 18.06 14.52 4.11
C LYS A 112 18.99 13.44 4.67
N ASN A 113 18.58 12.18 4.64
CA ASN A 113 19.28 11.06 5.27
C ASN A 113 19.86 10.05 4.26
N ASN A 114 19.89 10.37 2.97
CA ASN A 114 20.33 9.46 1.90
C ASN A 114 19.61 8.09 1.92
N LEU A 115 18.30 8.08 2.22
CA LEU A 115 17.47 6.87 2.24
C LEU A 115 16.77 6.64 0.88
N PRO A 116 16.25 5.42 0.61
CA PRO A 116 15.43 5.16 -0.56
C PRO A 116 14.18 6.06 -0.60
N ARG A 117 13.91 6.65 -1.76
CA ARG A 117 12.67 7.42 -2.01
C ARG A 117 11.43 6.52 -1.96
N TYR A 118 10.25 7.10 -1.81
CA TYR A 118 8.99 6.34 -1.72
C TYR A 118 8.78 5.42 -2.94
N SER A 119 9.28 5.82 -4.11
CA SER A 119 9.17 5.06 -5.35
C SER A 119 9.92 3.72 -5.32
N ALA A 120 10.98 3.59 -4.50
CA ALA A 120 11.65 2.31 -4.27
C ALA A 120 10.71 1.32 -3.55
N PHE A 121 10.04 1.79 -2.49
CA PHE A 121 9.04 1.01 -1.76
C PHE A 121 7.85 0.64 -2.63
N ALA A 122 7.26 1.61 -3.34
CA ALA A 122 6.11 1.36 -4.19
C ALA A 122 6.43 0.38 -5.32
N ARG A 123 7.65 0.39 -5.88
CA ARG A 123 8.06 -0.58 -6.90
C ARG A 123 8.14 -2.01 -6.38
N ARG A 124 8.55 -2.21 -5.12
CA ARG A 124 8.76 -3.54 -4.52
C ARG A 124 7.48 -4.09 -3.90
N PHE A 125 6.69 -3.23 -3.23
CA PHE A 125 5.49 -3.63 -2.49
C PHE A 125 4.19 -3.17 -3.16
N GLY A 126 4.23 -2.59 -4.37
CA GLY A 126 3.08 -2.16 -5.16
C GLY A 126 2.61 -0.73 -4.91
N SER A 127 2.40 -0.34 -3.65
CA SER A 127 2.00 1.03 -3.29
C SER A 127 2.53 1.46 -1.92
N TRP A 128 2.44 2.76 -1.61
CA TRP A 128 2.85 3.29 -0.30
C TRP A 128 1.96 2.75 0.83
N GLU A 129 0.66 2.63 0.59
CA GLU A 129 -0.28 2.02 1.51
C GLU A 129 0.01 0.53 1.72
N GLN A 130 0.33 -0.20 0.65
CA GLN A 130 0.68 -1.62 0.73
C GLN A 130 2.03 -1.81 1.46
N THR A 131 2.98 -0.91 1.25
CA THR A 131 4.24 -0.86 2.02
C THR A 131 3.96 -0.74 3.51
N LYS A 132 3.14 0.23 3.91
CA LYS A 132 2.74 0.39 5.33
C LYS A 132 2.03 -0.84 5.86
N LYS A 133 1.22 -1.51 5.04
CA LYS A 133 0.53 -2.76 5.42
C LYS A 133 1.52 -3.88 5.71
N VAL A 134 2.50 -4.11 4.83
CA VAL A 134 3.55 -5.12 5.01
C VAL A 134 4.38 -4.84 6.28
N MET A 135 4.61 -3.57 6.60
CA MET A 135 5.35 -3.16 7.81
C MET A 135 4.51 -3.18 9.09
N GLY A 136 3.20 -3.49 9.02
CA GLY A 136 2.30 -3.38 10.17
C GLY A 136 2.03 -1.93 10.62
N LEU A 137 2.36 -0.94 9.78
CA LEU A 137 2.16 0.50 10.00
C LEU A 137 0.79 0.99 9.50
N THR A 138 -0.13 0.10 9.12
CA THR A 138 -1.52 0.48 8.89
C THR A 138 -2.19 0.81 10.22
N LYS A 139 -2.59 2.07 10.41
CA LYS A 139 -3.25 2.55 11.64
C LYS A 139 -4.51 1.77 12.04
N PHE A 140 -5.15 1.08 11.10
CA PHE A 140 -6.38 0.32 11.35
C PHE A 140 -6.28 -1.00 10.60
N LYS A 141 -6.37 -2.11 11.32
CA LYS A 141 -6.25 -3.45 10.76
C LYS A 141 -7.60 -3.99 10.30
N THR A 142 -8.71 -3.58 10.93
CA THR A 142 -10.05 -4.11 10.60
C THR A 142 -11.17 -3.06 10.62
N THR A 143 -12.28 -3.37 9.95
CA THR A 143 -13.51 -2.55 9.98
C THR A 143 -14.08 -2.48 11.40
N GLU A 144 -13.88 -3.53 12.19
CA GLU A 144 -14.36 -3.67 13.57
C GLU A 144 -13.58 -2.78 14.52
N GLU A 145 -12.25 -2.72 14.40
CA GLU A 145 -11.42 -1.78 15.16
C GLU A 145 -11.87 -0.33 14.90
N LEU A 146 -12.18 0.00 13.65
CA LEU A 146 -12.72 1.31 13.28
C LEU A 146 -14.09 1.54 13.90
N LEU A 147 -15.01 0.57 13.86
CA LEU A 147 -16.32 0.70 14.47
C LEU A 147 -16.21 0.90 15.99
N ARG A 148 -15.30 0.18 16.67
CA ARG A 148 -15.04 0.36 18.11
C ARG A 148 -14.54 1.77 18.42
N ILE A 149 -13.54 2.25 17.69
CA ILE A 149 -13.02 3.62 17.85
C ILE A 149 -14.11 4.66 17.59
N LEU A 150 -14.93 4.46 16.55
CA LEU A 150 -16.02 5.36 16.21
C LEU A 150 -17.11 5.37 17.29
N LYS A 151 -17.40 4.21 17.89
CA LYS A 151 -18.33 4.05 19.01
C LYS A 151 -17.84 4.77 20.26
N GLU A 152 -16.59 4.57 20.65
CA GLU A 152 -15.95 5.27 21.79
C GLU A 152 -15.98 6.80 21.63
N ASN A 153 -16.10 7.28 20.38
CA ASN A 153 -16.05 8.69 20.01
C ASN A 153 -17.35 9.20 19.35
N GLU A 154 -18.49 8.54 19.62
CA GLU A 154 -19.76 8.81 18.94
C GLU A 154 -20.19 10.28 19.05
N LYS A 155 -19.92 10.93 20.18
CA LYS A 155 -20.21 12.36 20.41
C LYS A 155 -19.59 13.31 19.38
N TYR A 156 -18.52 12.89 18.69
CA TYR A 156 -17.87 13.67 17.65
C TYR A 156 -18.39 13.37 16.24
N LEU A 157 -19.22 12.33 16.07
CA LEU A 157 -19.76 11.92 14.78
C LEU A 157 -20.95 12.76 14.29
N GLU A 158 -21.42 13.71 15.10
CA GLU A 158 -22.59 14.57 14.81
C GLU A 158 -22.52 15.19 13.40
N THR A 159 -21.39 15.82 13.07
CA THR A 159 -21.12 16.42 11.76
C THR A 159 -19.75 16.02 11.23
N VAL A 160 -19.61 16.01 9.90
CA VAL A 160 -18.33 15.75 9.21
C VAL A 160 -17.23 16.70 9.71
N LYS A 161 -17.57 17.97 9.93
CA LYS A 161 -16.63 19.00 10.40
C LYS A 161 -16.15 18.71 11.83
N LYS A 162 -17.07 18.34 12.73
CA LYS A 162 -16.76 17.98 14.13
C LYS A 162 -15.84 16.76 14.19
N TRP A 163 -16.16 15.71 13.43
CA TRP A 163 -15.33 14.51 13.35
C TRP A 163 -13.95 14.82 12.78
N SER A 164 -13.87 15.55 11.66
CA SER A 164 -12.59 15.81 10.99
C SER A 164 -11.60 16.56 11.90
N LYS A 165 -12.08 17.57 12.64
CA LYS A 165 -11.27 18.31 13.61
C LYS A 165 -10.80 17.41 14.76
N TYR A 166 -11.67 16.54 15.27
CA TYR A 166 -11.32 15.60 16.33
C TYR A 166 -10.32 14.53 15.86
N ALA A 167 -10.55 13.98 14.67
CA ALA A 167 -9.74 12.92 14.09
C ALA A 167 -8.31 13.39 13.79
N GLU A 168 -8.16 14.62 13.30
CA GLU A 168 -6.86 15.26 13.10
C GLU A 168 -6.07 15.36 14.42
N LYS A 169 -6.70 15.90 15.47
CA LYS A 169 -6.07 16.04 16.80
C LYS A 169 -5.70 14.69 17.43
N SER A 170 -6.52 13.66 17.20
CA SER A 170 -6.38 12.34 17.83
C SER A 170 -5.63 11.33 16.96
N GLY A 171 -5.16 11.74 15.78
CA GLY A 171 -4.49 10.84 14.84
C GLY A 171 -5.38 9.72 14.28
N LEU A 172 -6.70 9.89 14.29
CA LEU A 172 -7.70 8.96 13.79
C LEU A 172 -7.95 9.15 12.28
N PRO A 173 -8.66 8.24 11.59
CA PRO A 173 -8.90 8.40 10.17
C PRO A 173 -9.89 9.53 9.91
N SER A 174 -9.56 10.36 8.92
CA SER A 174 -10.45 11.39 8.41
C SER A 174 -11.78 10.81 7.91
N HIS A 175 -12.83 11.64 7.84
CA HIS A 175 -14.11 11.21 7.29
C HIS A 175 -14.00 10.66 5.85
N ARG A 176 -13.09 11.20 5.02
CA ARG A 176 -12.85 10.69 3.66
C ARG A 176 -12.25 9.29 3.66
N GLN A 177 -11.33 9.01 4.58
CA GLN A 177 -10.77 7.67 4.75
C GLN A 177 -11.87 6.70 5.21
N LEU A 178 -12.70 7.11 6.18
CA LEU A 178 -13.82 6.31 6.64
C LEU A 178 -14.80 5.99 5.50
N MET A 179 -15.27 6.99 4.75
CA MET A 179 -16.18 6.76 3.61
C MET A 179 -15.58 5.83 2.55
N ARG A 180 -14.27 5.91 2.30
CA ARG A 180 -13.56 5.01 1.40
C ARG A 180 -13.49 3.58 1.94
N ILE A 181 -13.20 3.42 3.22
CA ILE A 181 -13.08 2.11 3.88
C ILE A 181 -14.45 1.42 3.95
N PHE A 182 -15.50 2.14 4.37
CA PHE A 182 -16.85 1.60 4.49
C PHE A 182 -17.61 1.54 3.15
N LYS A 183 -17.06 2.15 2.09
CA LYS A 183 -17.67 2.29 0.76
C LYS A 183 -19.09 2.89 0.83
N CYS A 184 -19.27 3.92 1.64
CA CYS A 184 -20.59 4.53 1.88
C CYS A 184 -20.49 6.02 2.23
N ASN A 185 -21.63 6.70 2.35
CA ASN A 185 -21.68 8.10 2.78
C ASN A 185 -21.57 8.23 4.31
N TRP A 186 -21.45 9.48 4.81
CA TRP A 186 -21.31 9.75 6.24
C TRP A 186 -22.52 9.30 7.07
N THR A 187 -23.74 9.38 6.52
CA THR A 187 -24.96 8.93 7.20
C THR A 187 -24.93 7.42 7.41
N ASP A 188 -24.46 6.65 6.43
CA ASP A 188 -24.26 5.21 6.55
C ASP A 188 -23.19 4.85 7.58
N VAL A 189 -22.10 5.62 7.66
CA VAL A 189 -21.08 5.42 8.71
C VAL A 189 -21.72 5.55 10.09
N LYS A 190 -22.48 6.64 10.35
CA LYS A 190 -23.19 6.83 11.63
C LYS A 190 -24.18 5.71 11.91
N ARG A 191 -24.92 5.27 10.89
CA ARG A 191 -25.87 4.16 11.00
C ARG A 191 -25.17 2.87 11.42
N ARG A 192 -24.04 2.51 10.78
CA ARG A 192 -23.27 1.31 11.15
C ARG A 192 -22.70 1.38 12.56
N VAL A 193 -22.28 2.55 13.03
CA VAL A 193 -21.83 2.74 14.42
C VAL A 193 -22.97 2.49 15.41
N ARG A 194 -24.19 2.98 15.11
CA ARG A 194 -25.38 2.70 15.93
C ARG A 194 -25.81 1.25 15.88
N GLU A 195 -25.83 0.64 14.70
CA GLU A 195 -26.13 -0.79 14.52
C GLU A 195 -25.14 -1.65 15.31
N ALA A 196 -23.84 -1.34 15.24
CA ALA A 196 -22.81 -2.02 16.04
C ALA A 196 -23.02 -1.81 17.55
N ALA A 197 -23.44 -0.62 17.97
CA ALA A 197 -23.77 -0.36 19.37
C ALA A 197 -24.98 -1.18 19.85
N GLN A 198 -26.02 -1.32 19.01
CA GLN A 198 -27.22 -2.11 19.30
C GLN A 198 -26.95 -3.61 19.35
N VAL A 199 -26.06 -4.13 18.49
CA VAL A 199 -25.68 -5.56 18.53
C VAL A 199 -24.97 -5.90 19.84
N GLU A 200 -24.14 -5.00 20.37
CA GLU A 200 -23.47 -5.20 21.65
C GLU A 200 -24.39 -4.97 22.86
N SER A 201 -25.45 -4.16 22.72
CA SER A 201 -26.38 -3.85 23.81
C SER A 201 -27.65 -4.69 23.82
N ARG A 202 -27.88 -5.53 22.81
CA ARG A 202 -29.05 -6.42 22.80
C ARG A 202 -28.82 -7.50 23.85
N GLU A 203 -29.54 -7.40 24.96
CA GLU A 203 -29.68 -8.52 25.87
C GLU A 203 -30.35 -9.66 25.10
N TYR A 204 -29.64 -10.77 24.94
CA TYR A 204 -30.22 -11.98 24.40
C TYR A 204 -30.86 -12.72 25.56
N SER A 205 -32.15 -13.00 25.43
CA SER A 205 -32.82 -13.91 26.35
C SER A 205 -32.22 -15.30 26.25
N ASP A 206 -32.34 -16.08 27.33
CA ASP A 206 -31.78 -17.44 27.37
C ASP A 206 -32.40 -18.30 26.26
N VAL A 207 -33.70 -18.12 25.98
CA VAL A 207 -34.42 -18.79 24.89
C VAL A 207 -33.85 -18.42 23.51
N GLU A 208 -33.51 -17.15 23.28
CA GLU A 208 -32.88 -16.72 22.02
C GLU A 208 -31.49 -17.33 21.85
N ILE A 209 -30.67 -17.35 22.91
CA ILE A 209 -29.34 -17.98 22.88
C ILE A 209 -29.45 -19.48 22.57
N ILE A 210 -30.35 -20.18 23.25
CA ILE A 210 -30.57 -21.62 23.04
C ILE A 210 -31.09 -21.88 21.62
N SER A 211 -32.05 -21.08 21.14
CA SER A 211 -32.59 -21.23 19.79
C SER A 211 -31.53 -20.96 18.71
N LEU A 212 -30.67 -19.95 18.91
CA LEU A 212 -29.55 -19.68 18.02
C LEU A 212 -28.55 -20.83 18.00
N LEU A 213 -28.21 -21.37 19.17
CA LEU A 213 -27.33 -22.53 19.28
C LEU A 213 -27.92 -23.71 18.55
N VAL A 214 -29.16 -24.13 18.84
CA VAL A 214 -29.79 -25.28 18.17
C VAL A 214 -29.86 -25.09 16.65
N LYS A 215 -30.23 -23.88 16.19
CA LYS A 215 -30.37 -23.60 14.76
C LYS A 215 -29.03 -23.60 14.01
N HIS A 216 -27.96 -23.15 14.67
CA HIS A 216 -26.66 -22.94 14.04
C HIS A 216 -25.58 -23.91 14.51
N PHE A 217 -25.91 -24.84 15.42
CA PHE A 217 -25.01 -25.82 16.03
C PHE A 217 -24.18 -26.61 15.01
N PRO A 218 -24.77 -27.10 13.89
CA PRO A 218 -24.01 -27.85 12.89
C PRO A 218 -22.87 -27.05 12.26
N SER A 219 -22.94 -25.72 12.31
CA SER A 219 -21.94 -24.80 11.81
C SER A 219 -20.90 -24.40 12.86
N ILE A 220 -21.03 -24.79 14.14
CA ILE A 220 -20.09 -24.43 15.20
C ILE A 220 -18.98 -25.48 15.28
N VAL A 221 -18.14 -25.53 14.25
CA VAL A 221 -17.00 -26.47 14.19
C VAL A 221 -15.87 -26.01 15.12
N ASP A 222 -15.57 -24.71 15.12
CA ASP A 222 -14.59 -24.08 16.00
C ASP A 222 -14.93 -22.60 16.26
N LYS A 223 -14.31 -22.01 17.29
CA LYS A 223 -14.56 -20.62 17.71
C LYS A 223 -14.27 -19.60 16.60
N SER A 224 -13.20 -19.80 15.84
CA SER A 224 -12.81 -18.89 14.76
C SER A 224 -13.77 -18.98 13.58
N TYR A 225 -14.20 -20.19 13.21
CA TYR A 225 -15.24 -20.38 12.19
C TYR A 225 -16.57 -19.74 12.61
N TYR A 226 -17.02 -19.96 13.85
CA TYR A 226 -18.26 -19.36 14.35
C TYR A 226 -18.20 -17.83 14.34
N GLN A 227 -17.05 -17.22 14.67
CA GLN A 227 -16.92 -15.76 14.62
C GLN A 227 -17.12 -15.20 13.19
N ILE A 228 -16.65 -15.91 12.16
CA ILE A 228 -16.88 -15.54 10.76
C ILE A 228 -18.36 -15.73 10.41
N TYR A 229 -18.94 -16.88 10.77
CA TYR A 229 -20.35 -17.19 10.51
C TYR A 229 -21.30 -16.19 11.19
N ALA A 230 -21.10 -15.93 12.49
CA ALA A 230 -21.88 -14.99 13.27
C ALA A 230 -21.80 -13.57 12.68
N LYS A 231 -20.65 -13.18 12.14
CA LYS A 231 -20.46 -11.91 11.45
C LYS A 231 -21.31 -11.82 10.18
N GLU A 232 -21.35 -12.87 9.36
CA GLU A 232 -22.15 -12.90 8.12
C GLU A 232 -23.65 -12.88 8.40
N HIS A 233 -24.07 -13.54 9.48
CA HIS A 233 -25.48 -13.69 9.85
C HIS A 233 -25.98 -12.70 10.92
N ARG A 234 -25.14 -11.76 11.36
CA ARG A 234 -25.45 -10.77 12.42
C ARG A 234 -25.90 -11.42 13.74
N LEU A 235 -25.21 -12.49 14.13
CA LEU A 235 -25.44 -13.23 15.37
C LEU A 235 -24.53 -12.71 16.50
N PRO A 236 -24.87 -12.96 17.78
CA PRO A 236 -23.98 -12.67 18.90
C PRO A 236 -22.64 -13.39 18.76
N SER A 237 -21.59 -12.76 19.28
CA SER A 237 -20.25 -13.35 19.28
C SER A 237 -20.22 -14.61 20.16
N MET A 238 -19.24 -15.49 19.90
CA MET A 238 -19.06 -16.68 20.73
C MET A 238 -18.86 -16.33 22.20
N ASP A 239 -18.18 -15.22 22.50
CA ASP A 239 -17.94 -14.79 23.87
C ASP A 239 -19.25 -14.41 24.58
N ILE A 240 -20.14 -13.67 23.90
CA ILE A 240 -21.48 -13.34 24.43
C ILE A 240 -22.29 -14.61 24.70
N ILE A 241 -22.28 -15.56 23.78
CA ILE A 241 -22.99 -16.84 23.94
C ILE A 241 -22.43 -17.62 25.13
N MET A 242 -21.10 -17.75 25.23
CA MET A 242 -20.45 -18.51 26.29
C MET A 242 -20.62 -17.84 27.66
N ASP A 243 -20.67 -16.52 27.73
CA ASP A 243 -20.93 -15.81 28.98
C ASP A 243 -22.38 -16.05 29.44
N ARG A 244 -23.36 -15.99 28.55
CA ARG A 244 -24.76 -16.30 28.89
C ARG A 244 -24.98 -17.77 29.25
N LEU A 245 -24.34 -18.70 28.56
CA LEU A 245 -24.38 -20.12 28.92
C LEU A 245 -23.81 -20.38 30.32
N ARG A 246 -22.74 -19.68 30.70
CA ARG A 246 -22.17 -19.77 32.06
C ARG A 246 -23.10 -19.19 33.13
N GLU A 247 -23.92 -18.21 32.80
CA GLU A 247 -24.97 -17.70 33.69
C GLU A 247 -26.10 -18.71 33.85
N ILE A 248 -26.58 -19.30 32.75
CA ILE A 248 -27.62 -20.34 32.76
C ILE A 248 -27.15 -21.57 33.57
N GLU A 249 -25.91 -22.02 33.38
CA GLU A 249 -25.36 -23.17 34.10
C GLU A 249 -25.35 -22.97 35.62
N LYS A 250 -25.07 -21.75 36.09
CA LYS A 250 -25.14 -21.39 37.51
C LYS A 250 -26.56 -21.45 38.07
N MET A 251 -27.59 -21.34 37.23
CA MET A 251 -28.99 -21.37 37.62
C MET A 251 -29.58 -22.79 37.64
N GLU A 252 -29.06 -23.73 36.84
CA GLU A 252 -29.65 -25.06 36.62
C GLU A 252 -28.84 -26.26 37.18
N ASP A 253 -28.13 -26.08 38.31
CA ASP A 253 -27.38 -27.15 38.99
C ASP A 253 -26.41 -27.96 38.08
N GLY A 254 -25.90 -27.35 37.00
CA GLY A 254 -24.90 -27.95 36.12
C GLY A 254 -25.37 -29.04 35.15
N ASN A 255 -26.67 -29.26 34.97
CA ASN A 255 -27.18 -30.30 34.06
C ASN A 255 -27.21 -29.90 32.58
N PHE A 256 -27.29 -28.60 32.26
CA PHE A 256 -27.46 -28.12 30.88
C PHE A 256 -26.24 -28.38 29.98
N ILE A 257 -25.01 -28.18 30.48
CA ILE A 257 -23.79 -28.45 29.69
C ILE A 257 -23.61 -29.96 29.45
N LYS A 258 -24.05 -30.83 30.36
CA LYS A 258 -24.06 -32.28 30.12
C LYS A 258 -25.02 -32.65 28.99
N PHE A 259 -26.18 -31.99 28.91
CA PHE A 259 -27.13 -32.19 27.81
C PHE A 259 -26.54 -31.80 26.45
N LEU A 260 -25.88 -30.63 26.36
CA LEU A 260 -25.24 -30.19 25.11
C LEU A 260 -24.01 -31.01 24.70
N LYS A 261 -23.34 -31.70 25.64
CA LYS A 261 -22.21 -32.60 25.31
C LYS A 261 -22.63 -33.98 24.84
N ASN A 262 -23.88 -34.37 25.12
CA ASN A 262 -24.43 -35.68 24.80
C ASN A 262 -25.29 -35.69 23.52
N ASN A 263 -25.46 -34.53 22.87
CA ASN A 263 -26.18 -34.33 21.61
C ASN A 263 -25.30 -33.58 20.61
#